data_AF-A0A0H4X580-F1
#
_entry.id   AF-A0A0H4X580-F1
#
_cell.length_a   1.000
_cell.length_b   1.000
_cell.length_c   1.000
_cell.angle_alpha   90.00
_cell.angle_beta   90.00
_cell.angle_gamma   90.00
#
_symmetry.space_group_name_H-M   'P 1'
#
loop_
_entity.id
_entity.type
_entity.pdbx_description
1 polymer ?
#
loop_
_entity_poly.entity_id
_entity_poly.type
_entity_poly.pdbx_seq_one_letter_code
_entity_poly.pdbx_strand_id
1 'polypeptide(L)' 'MLVELSAVEAREMKQALDSALRALQEEIAQAGPSAYRDLLRERFTRLDQLNRRLDMSLEGEQVYA' A
#
# COMPACT_ATOMS: atom_id res chain seq x y z
N MET A 1 -7.59 -20.93 3.81
CA MET A 1 -8.77 -20.07 3.58
C MET A 1 -8.22 -18.69 3.27
N LEU A 2 -8.28 -18.26 2.00
CA LEU A 2 -8.01 -16.87 1.64
C LEU A 2 -9.20 -16.07 2.16
N VAL A 3 -8.96 -15.13 3.08
CA VAL A 3 -10.00 -14.22 3.53
C VAL A 3 -10.26 -13.27 2.36
N GLU A 4 -11.39 -13.45 1.69
CA GLU A 4 -11.87 -12.44 0.75
C GLU A 4 -12.32 -11.24 1.58
N LEU A 5 -11.62 -10.12 1.42
CA LEU A 5 -12.05 -8.84 1.97
C LEU A 5 -13.35 -8.46 1.27
N SER A 6 -14.33 -7.97 2.02
CA SER A 6 -15.45 -7.28 1.39
C SER A 6 -14.95 -6.03 0.65
N ALA A 7 -15.67 -5.60 -0.39
CA ALA A 7 -15.36 -4.37 -1.11
C ALA A 7 -15.18 -3.13 -0.20
N VAL A 8 -15.87 -3.07 0.94
CA VAL A 8 -15.72 -2.00 1.94
C VAL A 8 -14.39 -2.12 2.67
N GLU A 9 -14.08 -3.29 3.21
CA GLU A 9 -12.80 -3.53 3.92
C GLU A 9 -11.60 -3.36 2.99
N ALA A 10 -11.73 -3.75 1.71
CA ALA A 10 -10.71 -3.54 0.70
C ALA A 10 -10.51 -2.05 0.39
N ARG A 11 -11.57 -1.24 0.35
CA ARG A 11 -11.46 0.22 0.19
C ARG A 11 -10.84 0.90 1.40
N GLU A 12 -11.22 0.51 2.61
CA GLU A 12 -10.63 1.03 3.85
C GLU A 12 -9.14 0.67 3.94
N MET A 13 -8.78 -0.56 3.59
CA MET A 13 -7.39 -1.00 3.55
C MET A 13 -6.58 -0.23 2.49
N LYS A 14 -7.17 0.07 1.34
CA LYS A 14 -6.54 0.91 0.31
C LYS A 14 -6.26 2.31 0.82
N GLN A 15 -7.23 2.95 1.46
CA GLN A 15 -7.05 4.27 2.05
C GLN A 15 -5.95 4.28 3.12
N ALA A 16 -5.89 3.23 3.95
CA ALA A 16 -4.85 3.08 4.95
C ALA A 16 -3.45 2.91 4.32
N LEU A 17 -3.34 2.09 3.25
CA LEU A 17 -2.10 1.89 2.51
C LEU A 17 -1.63 3.17 1.81
N ASP A 18 -2.53 3.89 1.13
CA ASP A 18 -2.22 5.16 0.48
C ASP A 18 -1.69 6.20 1.50
N SER A 19 -2.32 6.28 2.67
CA SER A 19 -1.87 7.17 3.76
C SER A 19 -0.48 6.78 4.27
N ALA A 20 -0.25 5.49 4.51
CA ALA A 20 1.05 4.98 4.97
C ALA A 20 2.16 5.20 3.93
N LEU A 21 1.86 5.04 2.65
CA LEU A 21 2.81 5.27 1.55
C LEU A 21 3.24 6.74 1.46
N ARG A 22 2.29 7.68 1.64
CA ARG A 22 2.60 9.12 1.68
C ARG A 22 3.50 9.47 2.86
N ALA A 23 3.17 8.99 4.06
CA ALA A 23 4.00 9.20 5.26
C ALA A 23 5.43 8.63 5.06
N LEU A 24 5.56 7.44 4.48
CA LEU A 24 6.86 6.85 4.16
C LEU A 24 7.64 7.66 3.13
N GLN A 25 7.00 8.22 2.11
CA GLN A 25 7.66 9.10 1.15
C GLN A 25 8.22 10.36 1.83
N GLU A 26 7.45 10.96 2.74
CA GLU A 26 7.90 12.11 3.52
C GLU A 26 9.10 11.75 4.41
N GLU A 27 9.05 10.61 5.10
CA GLU A 27 10.16 10.10 5.91
C GLU A 27 11.41 9.83 5.05
N ILE A 28 11.27 9.22 3.88
CA ILE A 28 12.39 8.97 2.94
C ILE A 28 13.01 10.27 2.42
N ALA A 29 12.18 11.30 2.22
CA ALA A 29 12.63 12.61 1.75
C ALA A 29 13.41 13.36 2.83
N GLN A 30 13.01 13.19 4.10
CA GLN A 30 13.69 13.79 5.26
C GLN A 30 14.90 12.97 5.73
N ALA A 31 14.94 11.67 5.43
CA ALA A 31 16.06 10.81 5.79
C ALA A 31 17.33 11.13 4.99
N GLY A 32 18.43 11.36 5.71
CA GLY A 32 19.77 11.45 5.11
C GLY A 32 20.21 10.16 4.44
N PRO A 33 21.23 10.20 3.55
CA PRO A 33 21.76 9.01 2.90
C PRO A 33 22.38 8.08 3.94
N SER A 34 21.66 7.01 4.27
CA SER A 34 21.96 6.09 5.36
C SER A 34 21.25 4.77 5.13
N ALA A 35 21.68 3.71 5.81
CA ALA A 35 21.00 2.42 5.80
C ALA A 35 19.53 2.52 6.25
N TYR A 36 19.19 3.53 7.06
CA TYR A 36 17.81 3.81 7.45
C TYR A 36 16.95 4.23 6.25
N ARG A 37 17.48 5.07 5.34
CA ARG A 37 16.78 5.46 4.11
C ARG A 37 16.53 4.28 3.19
N ASP A 38 17.47 3.34 3.10
CA ASP A 38 17.31 2.14 2.29
C ASP A 38 16.25 1.19 2.87
N LEU A 39 16.22 1.04 4.20
CA LEU A 39 15.17 0.30 4.90
C LEU A 39 13.78 0.92 4.69
N LEU A 40 13.67 2.25 4.72
CA LEU A 40 12.41 2.94 4.41
C LEU A 40 11.96 2.71 2.97
N ARG A 41 12.90 2.72 2.00
CA ARG A 41 12.61 2.41 0.59
C ARG A 41 12.14 0.98 0.37
N GLU A 42 12.76 0.02 1.08
CA GLU A 42 12.33 -1.37 1.02
C GLU A 42 10.91 -1.53 1.58
N ARG A 43 10.62 -0.89 2.72
CA ARG A 43 9.27 -0.86 3.30
C ARG A 43 8.26 -0.23 2.34
N PHE A 44 8.60 0.91 1.73
CA PHE A 44 7.76 1.57 0.72
C PHE A 44 7.45 0.62 -0.44
N THR A 45 8.46 -0.06 -1.00
CA THR A 45 8.30 -0.97 -2.13
C THR A 45 7.35 -2.12 -1.81
N ARG A 46 7.46 -2.71 -0.62
CA ARG A 46 6.57 -3.80 -0.20
C ARG A 46 5.12 -3.32 -0.04
N LEU A 47 4.90 -2.13 0.52
CA LEU A 47 3.57 -1.57 0.67
C LEU A 47 2.95 -1.15 -0.68
N ASP A 48 3.75 -0.61 -1.60
CA ASP A 48 3.28 -0.25 -2.95
C ASP A 48 2.84 -1.50 -3.74
N GLN A 49 3.57 -2.61 -3.61
CA GLN A 49 3.17 -3.89 -4.19
C GLN A 49 1.82 -4.39 -3.62
N LEU A 50 1.59 -4.24 -2.32
CA LEU A 50 0.31 -4.59 -1.72
C LEU A 50 -0.81 -3.66 -2.21
N ASN A 51 -0.55 -2.36 -2.32
CA ASN A 51 -1.51 -1.38 -2.80
C ASN A 51 -1.97 -1.70 -4.24
N ARG A 52 -1.02 -1.99 -5.14
CA ARG A 52 -1.34 -2.37 -6.54
C ARG A 52 -2.13 -3.68 -6.64
N ARG A 53 -1.85 -4.66 -5.77
CA ARG A 53 -2.62 -5.92 -5.74
C ARG A 53 -4.05 -5.68 -5.29
N LEU A 54 -4.24 -4.77 -4.34
CA LEU A 54 -5.55 -4.36 -3.85
C LEU A 54 -6.33 -3.59 -4.92
N ASP A 55 -5.65 -2.75 -5.71
CA ASP A 55 -6.25 -2.09 -6.88
C ASP A 55 -6.82 -3.09 -7.89
N MET A 56 -6.02 -4.08 -8.28
CA MET A 56 -6.48 -5.13 -9.20
C MET A 56 -7.66 -5.92 -8.64
N SER A 57 -7.69 -6.17 -7.33
CA SER A 57 -8.79 -6.87 -6.67
C SER A 57 -10.08 -6.05 -6.69
N LEU A 58 -9.99 -4.74 -6.40
CA LEU A 58 -11.12 -3.80 -6.39
C LEU A 58 -11.65 -3.50 -7.79
N GLU A 59 -10.77 -3.45 -8.80
CA GLU A 59 -11.17 -3.36 -10.20
C GLU A 59 -11.90 -4.63 -10.64
N GLY A 60 -11.40 -5.81 -10.26
CA GLY A 60 -12.07 -7.09 -10.51
C GLY A 60 -13.47 -7.15 -9.91
N GLU A 61 -13.65 -6.72 -8.66
CA GLU A 61 -14.97 -6.65 -8.01
C GLU A 61 -15.93 -5.69 -8.73
N GLN A 62 -15.45 -4.56 -9.26
CA GLN A 62 -16.30 -3.61 -10.02
C GLN A 62 -16.75 -4.14 -11.39
N VAL A 63 -16.01 -5.07 -12.00
CA VAL A 63 -16.36 -5.66 -13.30
C VAL A 63 -17.46 -6.72 -13.18
N TYR A 64 -17.64 -7.31 -11.99
CA TYR A 64 -18.62 -8.38 -11.72
C TYR A 64 -19.81 -7.96 -10.83
N ALA A 65 -19.88 -6.70 -10.40
CA ALA A 65 -20.96 -6.14 -9.56
C ALA A 65 -22.08 -5.46 -10.37
#